data_AF-A0A962X6K5-F1
#
_entry.id   AF-A0A962X6K5-F1
#
_cell.length_a   1.000
_cell.length_b   1.000
_cell.length_c   1.000
_cell.angle_alpha   90.00
_cell.angle_beta   90.00
_cell.angle_gamma   90.00
#
_symmetry.space_group_name_H-M   'P 1'
#
loop_
_entity.id
_entity.type
_entity.pdbx_description
1 polymer ?
#
loop_
_entity_poly.entity_id
_entity_poly.type
_entity_poly.pdbx_seq_one_letter_code
_entity_poly.pdbx_strand_id
1 'polypeptide(L)'
;MIEQFRPLVDLTSYPVIVGAFDMVAEGCALGWAHIPTKPGQRLTIEIVGDGGEIVARGLADRLREDLLAAGISDGRCHFLLTLSYELFDGETHYLYARDAETNVL
;
A
#
# COMPACT_ATOMS: atom_id res chain seq x y z
N MET A 1 -39.35 9.41 -20.92
CA MET A 1 -38.00 9.93 -21.22
C MET A 1 -37.26 9.92 -19.90
N ILE A 2 -36.39 8.94 -19.68
CA ILE A 2 -35.61 8.82 -18.44
C ILE A 2 -34.16 9.03 -18.85
N GLU A 3 -33.60 10.16 -18.41
CA GLU A 3 -32.18 10.46 -18.55
C GLU A 3 -31.41 9.46 -17.67
N GLN A 4 -30.69 8.53 -18.29
CA GLN A 4 -29.74 7.68 -17.58
C GLN A 4 -28.61 8.57 -17.06
N PHE A 5 -28.46 8.61 -15.73
CA PHE A 5 -27.32 9.22 -15.08
C PHE A 5 -26.06 8.42 -15.45
N ARG A 6 -25.27 8.94 -16.40
CA ARG A 6 -23.92 8.45 -16.71
C ARG A 6 -22.98 9.06 -15.67
N PRO A 7 -22.41 8.28 -14.72
CA PRO A 7 -21.32 8.80 -13.91
C PRO A 7 -20.16 9.17 -14.85
N LEU A 8 -19.65 10.40 -14.73
CA LEU A 8 -18.54 10.93 -15.54
C LEU A 8 -17.19 10.25 -15.26
N VAL A 9 -17.13 9.40 -14.23
CA VAL A 9 -15.97 8.57 -13.88
C VAL A 9 -16.47 7.16 -13.60
N ASP A 10 -15.99 6.19 -14.37
CA ASP A 10 -16.16 4.80 -14.01
C ASP A 10 -15.26 4.51 -12.82
N LEU A 11 -15.82 4.53 -11.62
CA LEU A 11 -15.10 4.20 -10.39
C LEU A 11 -14.65 2.72 -10.35
N THR A 12 -15.09 1.89 -11.31
CA THR A 12 -14.56 0.53 -11.51
C THR A 12 -13.26 0.51 -12.33
N SER A 13 -12.83 1.66 -12.87
CA SER A 13 -11.58 1.80 -13.64
C SER A 13 -10.34 1.97 -12.76
N TYR A 14 -10.50 2.31 -11.48
CA TYR A 14 -9.38 2.32 -10.55
C TYR A 14 -8.99 0.88 -10.20
N PRO A 15 -7.69 0.53 -10.27
CA PRO A 15 -7.26 -0.81 -9.89
C PRO A 15 -7.65 -1.07 -8.44
N VAL A 16 -8.32 -2.19 -8.19
CA VAL A 16 -8.54 -2.68 -6.82
C VAL A 16 -7.18 -3.06 -6.26
N ILE A 17 -6.74 -2.35 -5.24
CA ILE A 17 -5.53 -2.66 -4.47
C ILE A 17 -5.96 -3.46 -3.25
N VAL A 18 -5.24 -4.55 -2.99
CA VAL A 18 -5.42 -5.40 -1.81
C VAL A 18 -4.09 -5.45 -1.08
N GLY A 19 -4.13 -5.32 0.23
CA GLY A 19 -2.93 -5.35 1.05
C GLY A 19 -3.22 -5.43 2.54
N ALA A 20 -2.14 -5.50 3.32
CA ALA A 20 -2.17 -5.35 4.76
C ALA A 20 -0.93 -4.59 5.24
N PHE A 21 -1.12 -3.74 6.25
CA PHE A 21 -0.04 -3.21 7.07
C PHE A 21 0.17 -4.19 8.22
N ASP A 22 1.30 -4.89 8.22
CA ASP A 22 1.53 -5.98 9.17
C ASP A 22 2.02 -5.45 10.51
N MET A 23 3.13 -4.69 10.49
CA MET A 23 3.77 -4.19 11.71
C MET A 23 4.85 -3.13 11.45
N VAL A 24 5.30 -2.49 12.53
CA VAL A 24 6.55 -1.73 12.58
C VAL A 24 7.57 -2.49 13.42
N ALA A 25 8.76 -2.71 12.87
CA ALA A 25 9.87 -3.38 13.56
C ALA A 25 11.21 -2.75 13.12
N GLU A 26 12.12 -2.54 14.08
CA GLU A 26 13.47 -2.02 13.81
C GLU A 26 13.49 -0.74 12.97
N GLY A 27 12.53 0.15 13.22
CA GLY A 27 12.38 1.41 12.47
C GLY A 27 11.90 1.25 11.03
N CYS A 28 11.37 0.08 10.65
CA CYS A 28 10.80 -0.17 9.35
C CYS A 28 9.30 -0.48 9.46
N ALA A 29 8.52 -0.03 8.47
CA ALA A 29 7.16 -0.48 8.24
C ALA A 29 7.16 -1.69 7.30
N LEU A 30 6.38 -2.71 7.65
CA LEU A 30 6.25 -3.97 6.92
C LEU A 30 4.80 -4.22 6.54
N GLY A 31 4.62 -4.84 5.38
CA GLY A 31 3.31 -5.24 4.90
C GLY A 31 3.39 -5.69 3.46
N TRP A 32 2.22 -5.84 2.84
CA TRP A 32 2.13 -6.22 1.44
C TRP A 32 0.99 -5.50 0.75
N ALA A 33 1.15 -5.28 -0.55
CA ALA A 33 0.12 -4.66 -1.39
C ALA A 33 0.30 -5.10 -2.84
N HIS A 34 -0.81 -5.43 -3.51
CA HIS A 34 -0.80 -5.77 -4.94
C HIS A 34 -2.14 -5.47 -5.61
N ILE A 35 -2.14 -5.53 -6.93
CA ILE A 35 -3.36 -5.49 -7.75
C ILE A 35 -3.68 -6.92 -8.17
N PRO A 36 -4.79 -7.55 -7.70
CA PRO A 36 -5.11 -8.94 -8.04
C PRO A 36 -5.24 -9.20 -9.53
N THR A 37 -5.73 -8.22 -10.29
CA THR A 37 -5.86 -8.32 -11.76
C THR A 37 -4.53 -8.13 -12.50
N LYS A 38 -3.46 -7.72 -11.80
CA LYS A 38 -2.13 -7.45 -12.35
C LYS A 38 -1.03 -7.91 -11.36
N PRO A 39 -0.89 -9.22 -11.11
CA PRO A 39 0.01 -9.76 -10.08
C PRO A 39 1.51 -9.46 -10.31
N GLY A 40 1.92 -9.11 -11.53
CA GLY A 40 3.30 -8.68 -11.82
C GLY A 40 3.56 -7.18 -11.65
N GLN A 41 2.51 -6.37 -11.43
CA GLN A 41 2.65 -4.93 -11.25
C GLN A 41 3.08 -4.63 -9.81
N ARG A 42 4.18 -3.88 -9.65
CA ARG A 42 4.66 -3.41 -8.35
C ARG A 42 4.01 -2.09 -8.01
N LEU A 43 3.56 -1.97 -6.77
CA LEU A 43 3.03 -0.73 -6.22
C LEU A 43 4.16 0.06 -5.55
N THR A 44 4.08 1.38 -5.65
CA THR A 44 4.91 2.26 -4.83
C THR A 44 4.10 2.62 -3.60
N ILE A 45 4.55 2.17 -2.44
CA ILE A 45 3.86 2.38 -1.18
C ILE A 45 4.44 3.60 -0.48
N GLU A 46 3.57 4.46 0.01
CA GLU A 46 3.85 5.53 0.95
C GLU A 46 3.32 5.12 2.33
N ILE A 47 4.14 5.35 3.36
CA ILE A 47 3.70 5.32 4.75
C ILE A 47 3.44 6.76 5.15
N VAL A 48 2.26 7.01 5.70
CA VAL A 48 1.78 8.35 6.05
C VAL A 48 1.54 8.40 7.56
N GLY A 49 2.05 9.44 8.20
CA GLY A 49 1.86 9.70 9.63
C GLY A 49 0.63 10.55 9.94
N ASP A 50 0.44 10.87 11.23
CA ASP A 50 -0.72 11.57 11.77
C ASP A 50 -1.00 12.94 11.13
N GLY A 51 0.05 13.66 10.75
CA GLY A 51 -0.04 14.97 10.11
C GLY A 51 -0.29 14.90 8.60
N GLY A 52 -0.36 13.70 8.03
CA GLY A 52 -0.47 13.48 6.59
C GLY A 52 0.86 13.54 5.84
N GLU A 53 1.98 13.66 6.55
CA GLU A 53 3.32 13.64 5.99
C GLU A 53 3.74 12.23 5.56
N ILE A 54 4.48 12.15 4.46
CA ILE A 54 5.04 10.89 3.99
C ILE A 54 6.31 10.61 4.78
N VAL A 55 6.25 9.60 5.66
CA VAL A 55 7.33 9.20 6.55
C VAL A 55 8.17 8.05 6.00
N ALA A 56 7.71 7.38 4.93
CA ALA A 56 8.52 6.45 4.15
C ALA A 56 7.91 6.25 2.75
N ARG A 57 8.73 5.86 1.77
CA ARG A 57 8.27 5.53 0.42
C ARG A 57 9.15 4.47 -0.22
N GLY A 58 8.56 3.51 -0.93
CA GLY A 58 9.31 2.51 -1.70
C GLY A 58 8.43 1.47 -2.37
N LEU A 59 9.05 0.48 -3.00
CA LEU A 59 8.33 -0.55 -3.74
C LEU A 59 7.85 -1.70 -2.84
N ALA A 60 6.67 -2.24 -3.19
CA ALA A 60 6.20 -3.54 -2.75
C ALA A 60 6.69 -4.62 -3.73
N ASP A 61 7.96 -5.01 -3.67
CA ASP A 61 8.63 -5.88 -4.64
C ASP A 61 9.41 -7.06 -4.04
N ARG A 62 9.44 -7.15 -2.71
CA ARG A 62 10.15 -8.21 -2.00
C ARG A 62 9.30 -9.48 -2.02
N LEU A 63 9.99 -10.61 -2.12
CA LEU A 63 9.36 -11.93 -2.13
C LEU A 63 8.88 -12.28 -0.71
N ARG A 64 7.65 -12.77 -0.60
CA ARG A 64 7.14 -13.47 0.58
C ARG A 64 6.68 -14.86 0.16
N GLU A 65 7.33 -15.89 0.69
CA GLU A 65 7.11 -17.28 0.28
C GLU A 65 5.71 -17.77 0.67
N ASP A 66 5.17 -17.31 1.80
CA ASP A 66 3.80 -17.58 2.24
C ASP A 66 2.75 -17.01 1.27
N LEU A 67 2.93 -15.77 0.81
CA LEU A 67 2.05 -15.14 -0.18
C LEU A 67 2.13 -15.85 -1.53
N LEU A 68 3.34 -16.25 -1.95
CA LEU A 68 3.52 -17.06 -3.16
C LEU A 68 2.77 -18.40 -3.05
N ALA A 69 2.91 -19.10 -1.91
CA ALA A 69 2.25 -20.38 -1.67
C ALA A 69 0.70 -20.25 -1.59
N ALA A 70 0.20 -19.11 -1.11
CA ALA A 70 -1.23 -18.80 -1.08
C ALA A 70 -1.81 -18.37 -2.44
N GLY A 71 -0.97 -18.22 -3.48
CA GLY A 71 -1.40 -17.71 -4.79
C GLY A 71 -1.74 -16.22 -4.77
N ILE A 72 -1.23 -15.47 -3.80
CA ILE A 72 -1.40 -14.02 -3.68
C ILE A 72 -0.27 -13.35 -4.48
N SER A 73 -0.66 -12.60 -5.51
CA SER A 73 0.28 -11.99 -6.46
C SER A 73 1.20 -13.04 -7.11
N ASP A 74 2.32 -12.61 -7.66
CA ASP A 74 3.47 -13.47 -8.01
C ASP A 74 4.44 -13.68 -6.82
N GLY A 75 3.95 -13.49 -5.57
CA GLY A 75 4.75 -13.54 -4.35
C GLY A 75 5.61 -12.30 -4.08
N ARG A 76 5.78 -11.38 -5.05
CA ARG A 76 6.59 -10.17 -4.92
C ARG A 76 5.73 -8.94 -4.73
N CYS A 77 5.18 -8.84 -3.52
CA CYS A 77 4.30 -7.75 -3.12
C CYS A 77 4.57 -7.27 -1.69
N HIS A 78 5.66 -7.72 -1.06
CA HIS A 78 6.03 -7.29 0.28
C HIS A 78 6.82 -5.97 0.22
N PHE A 79 6.45 -5.01 1.06
CA PHE A 79 7.22 -3.80 1.29
C PHE A 79 7.92 -3.87 2.65
N LEU A 80 9.13 -3.32 2.70
CA LEU A 80 9.90 -3.13 3.93
C LEU A 80 10.58 -1.77 3.81
N LEU A 81 10.00 -0.77 4.47
CA LEU A 81 10.32 0.64 4.25
C LEU A 81 10.85 1.27 5.54
N THR A 82 12.04 1.85 5.47
CA THR A 82 12.64 2.58 6.61
C THR A 82 11.86 3.86 6.88
N LEU A 83 11.41 4.01 8.11
CA LEU A 83 10.65 5.17 8.58
C LEU A 83 11.57 6.37 8.85
N SER A 84 11.02 7.57 8.68
CA SER A 84 11.69 8.82 9.08
C SER A 84 12.05 8.75 10.57
N TYR A 85 13.23 9.26 10.91
CA TYR A 85 13.68 9.30 12.31
C TYR A 85 12.84 10.26 13.17
N GLU A 86 12.11 11.17 12.54
CA GLU A 86 11.22 12.14 13.19
C GLU A 86 10.09 11.45 13.97
N LEU A 87 9.75 10.20 13.63
CA LEU A 87 8.77 9.39 14.37
C LEU A 87 9.32 8.80 15.68
N PHE A 88 10.63 8.88 15.94
CA PHE A 88 11.27 8.35 17.14
C PHE A 88 11.50 9.44 18.19
N ASP A 89 10.49 10.27 18.41
CA ASP A 89 10.49 11.39 19.37
C ASP A 89 10.00 10.99 20.78
N GLY A 90 9.52 9.76 20.95
CA GLY A 90 8.98 9.24 22.20
C GLY A 90 7.46 9.34 22.32
N GLU A 91 6.78 9.93 21.34
CA GLU A 91 5.33 10.01 21.28
C GLU A 91 4.72 8.83 20.51
N THR A 92 3.41 8.64 20.67
CA THR A 92 2.67 7.66 19.87
C THR A 92 2.28 8.26 18.54
N HIS A 93 2.66 7.60 17.45
CA HIS A 93 2.26 7.97 16.09
C HIS A 93 1.37 6.91 15.46
N TYR A 94 0.31 7.31 14.76
CA TYR A 94 -0.48 6.39 13.93
C TYR A 94 -0.03 6.49 12.47
N LEU A 95 0.14 5.31 11.88
CA LEU A 95 0.61 5.16 10.52
C LEU A 95 -0.42 4.41 9.69
N TYR A 96 -0.54 4.79 8.43
CA TYR A 96 -1.21 3.99 7.43
C TYR A 96 -0.38 3.94 6.15
N ALA A 97 -0.58 2.89 5.36
CA ALA A 97 0.06 2.74 4.07
C ALA A 97 -0.93 3.12 2.97
N ARG A 98 -0.42 3.59 1.83
CA ARG A 98 -1.18 3.83 0.59
C ARG A 98 -0.33 3.63 -0.64
N ASP A 99 -0.97 3.30 -1.75
CA ASP A 99 -0.33 3.40 -3.05
C ASP A 99 -0.14 4.88 -3.43
N ALA A 100 1.06 5.22 -3.91
CA ALA A 100 1.46 6.59 -4.22
C ALA A 100 0.76 7.17 -5.45
N GLU A 101 0.24 6.32 -6.34
CA GLU A 101 -0.44 6.75 -7.57
C GLU A 101 -1.92 7.04 -7.30
N THR A 102 -2.59 6.13 -6.60
CA THR A 102 -4.03 6.18 -6.36
C THR A 102 -4.43 6.78 -5.02
N ASN A 103 -3.50 6.88 -4.07
CA ASN A 103 -3.73 7.23 -2.67
C ASN A 103 -4.68 6.28 -1.91
N VAL A 104 -4.82 5.04 -2.39
CA VAL A 104 -5.68 4.01 -1.80
C VAL A 104 -4.85 2.91 -1.17
N LEU A 105 -5.33 2.39 -0.03
CA LEU A 105 -5.06 1.05 0.50
C LEU A 105 -6.28 0.50 1.24
#